data_AF-A0A839E5E1-F1
#
_entry.id   AF-A0A839E5E1-F1
#
_cell.length_a   1.000
_cell.length_b   1.000
_cell.length_c   1.000
_cell.angle_alpha   90.00
_cell.angle_beta   90.00
_cell.angle_gamma   90.00
#
_symmetry.space_group_name_H-M   'P 1'
#
loop_
_entity.id
_entity.type
_entity.pdbx_description
1 polymer ?
#
loop_
_entity_poly.entity_id
_entity_poly.type
_entity_poly.pdbx_seq_one_letter_code
_entity_poly.pdbx_strand_id
1 'polypeptide(L)'
;MTAWVEVAFEGVGWVPFFPVPDETDVPQDQIPEPRTEPQPQVRQPPRTDSEQDDLVTAVEIEDTDDEERDDAGLPGWLLGALLELSLVLVLAPMLVIALLKRRRADRRRRAAEGHRAVAGAWGELVDRYPELGADIPQRTTRVHVAAGLTAGAAGSDDGAGAEGAAQSLHAIAVRTDEAVFSGRDIDAGEADDLWAEALAAAAAAHESASRSARLRSRFRLGSVRAAGRRLVARAETASPLHRPPASPPIPPIATTPSAMGPRED
;
A
#
# COMPACT_ATOMS: atom_id res chain seq x y z
N MET A 1 29.07 2.18 8.08
CA MET A 1 28.66 3.50 8.59
C MET A 1 28.47 3.35 10.09
N THR A 2 29.38 3.91 10.88
CA THR A 2 29.34 3.88 12.34
C THR A 2 28.84 5.25 12.82
N ALA A 3 27.73 5.27 13.57
CA ALA A 3 27.20 6.47 14.20
C ALA A 3 27.49 6.41 15.70
N TRP A 4 28.15 7.45 16.23
CA TRP A 4 28.40 7.60 17.67
C TRP A 4 27.34 8.53 18.29
N VAL A 5 27.06 8.34 19.58
CA VAL A 5 26.12 9.19 20.34
C VAL A 5 26.95 10.07 21.28
N GLU A 6 26.69 11.38 21.27
CA GLU A 6 27.31 12.33 22.19
C GLU A 6 26.27 12.78 23.23
N VAL A 7 26.67 12.79 24.51
CA VAL A 7 25.81 13.21 25.62
C VAL A 7 26.45 14.41 26.31
N ALA A 8 25.67 15.47 26.54
CA ALA A 8 26.12 16.67 27.23
C ALA A 8 25.98 16.52 28.75
N PHE A 9 27.10 16.49 29.47
CA PHE A 9 27.14 16.43 30.92
C PHE A 9 27.44 17.82 31.50
N GLU A 10 26.69 18.21 32.54
CA GLU A 10 26.89 19.48 33.23
C GLU A 10 28.28 19.53 33.88
N GLY A 11 29.06 20.56 33.56
CA GLY A 11 30.43 20.76 34.04
C GLY A 11 31.55 20.04 33.26
N VAL A 12 31.23 19.15 32.30
CA VAL A 12 32.24 18.36 31.55
C VAL A 12 32.08 18.49 30.03
N GLY A 13 30.93 18.95 29.53
CA GLY A 13 30.70 19.18 28.10
C GLY A 13 30.24 17.91 27.36
N TRP A 14 30.49 17.86 26.05
CA TRP A 14 30.05 16.75 25.18
C TRP A 14 31.01 15.57 25.28
N VAL A 15 30.52 14.41 25.71
CA VAL A 15 31.31 13.18 25.85
C VAL A 15 30.74 12.08 24.94
N PRO A 16 31.58 11.39 24.14
CA PRO A 16 31.14 10.30 23.29
C PRO A 16 30.80 9.05 24.11
N PHE A 17 29.63 8.47 23.85
CA PHE A 17 29.14 7.25 24.48
C PHE A 17 29.10 6.10 23.46
N PHE A 18 29.66 4.95 23.84
CA PHE A 18 29.71 3.75 23.00
C PHE A 18 28.64 2.75 23.49
N PRO A 19 27.50 2.62 22.80
CA PRO A 19 26.38 1.80 23.27
C PRO A 19 26.58 0.29 23.03
N VAL A 20 27.73 -0.15 22.51
CA VAL A 20 27.96 -1.55 22.16
C VAL A 20 28.80 -2.21 23.27
N PRO A 21 28.24 -3.14 24.06
CA PRO A 21 29.04 -4.01 24.92
C PRO A 21 29.84 -5.03 24.07
N ASP A 22 31.08 -5.31 24.45
CA ASP A 22 32.03 -6.12 23.66
C ASP A 22 31.65 -7.61 23.58
N GLU A 23 30.79 -8.09 24.48
CA GLU A 23 30.42 -9.50 24.56
C GLU A 23 29.02 -9.71 23.96
N THR A 24 29.00 -10.24 22.74
CA THR A 24 27.81 -10.82 22.12
C THR A 24 27.77 -12.29 22.49
N ASP A 25 26.86 -12.68 23.38
CA ASP A 25 26.64 -14.08 23.72
C ASP A 25 25.95 -14.76 22.52
N VAL A 26 26.72 -15.56 21.78
CA VAL A 26 26.23 -16.25 20.57
C VAL A 26 25.39 -17.45 21.03
N PRO A 27 24.08 -17.53 20.68
CA PRO A 27 23.28 -18.69 21.01
C PRO A 27 23.89 -19.94 20.37
N GLN A 28 24.20 -20.95 21.18
CA GLN A 28 24.58 -22.25 20.68
C GLN A 28 23.34 -22.94 20.11
N ASP A 29 23.33 -23.15 18.78
CA ASP A 29 22.31 -23.96 18.11
C ASP A 29 22.44 -25.41 18.60
N GLN A 30 21.53 -25.83 19.47
CA GLN A 30 21.34 -27.24 19.75
C GLN A 30 20.62 -27.86 18.55
N ILE A 31 21.38 -28.56 17.72
CA ILE A 31 20.86 -29.38 16.62
C ILE A 31 20.00 -30.49 17.26
N PRO A 32 18.67 -30.51 17.10
CA PRO A 32 17.87 -31.60 17.63
C PRO A 32 18.13 -32.86 16.80
N GLU A 33 18.42 -33.97 17.48
CA GLU A 33 18.56 -35.27 16.83
C GLU A 33 17.25 -35.68 16.14
N PRO A 34 17.30 -36.13 14.87
CA PRO A 34 16.11 -36.53 14.14
C PRO A 34 15.50 -37.78 14.76
N ARG A 35 14.24 -37.68 15.19
CA ARG A 35 13.44 -38.84 15.59
C ARG A 35 13.03 -39.61 14.35
N THR A 36 13.44 -40.88 14.28
CA THR A 36 13.02 -41.84 13.26
C THR A 36 11.51 -42.06 13.34
N GLU A 37 10.77 -41.64 12.32
CA GLU A 37 9.37 -42.04 12.15
C GLU A 37 9.31 -43.54 11.81
N PRO A 38 8.55 -44.36 12.56
CA PRO A 38 8.39 -45.76 12.21
C PRO A 38 7.57 -45.89 10.92
N GLN A 39 8.07 -46.69 9.98
CA GLN A 39 7.40 -46.93 8.72
C GLN A 39 6.04 -47.62 8.95
N PRO A 40 4.94 -47.12 8.36
CA PRO A 40 3.63 -47.73 8.49
C PRO A 40 3.64 -49.12 7.84
N GLN A 41 3.30 -50.13 8.62
CA GLN A 41 3.26 -51.50 8.14
C GLN A 41 2.06 -51.69 7.20
N VAL A 42 2.33 -52.09 5.96
CA VAL A 42 1.33 -52.22 4.90
C VAL A 42 0.40 -53.39 5.22
N ARG A 43 -0.87 -53.10 5.51
CA ARG A 43 -1.95 -54.08 5.38
C ARG A 43 -2.24 -54.21 3.89
N GLN A 44 -2.08 -55.42 3.35
CA GLN A 44 -2.55 -55.70 2.00
C GLN A 44 -4.09 -55.58 2.00
N PRO A 45 -4.69 -54.84 1.06
CA PRO A 45 -6.14 -54.90 0.89
C PRO A 45 -6.55 -56.30 0.44
N PRO A 46 -7.68 -56.84 0.94
CA PRO A 46 -8.21 -58.10 0.45
C PRO A 46 -8.56 -57.97 -1.04
N ARG A 47 -8.37 -59.06 -1.80
CA ARG A 47 -8.79 -59.11 -3.20
C ARG A 47 -10.31 -59.09 -3.24
N THR A 48 -10.88 -58.05 -3.84
CA THR A 48 -12.29 -58.02 -4.21
C THR A 48 -12.50 -58.94 -5.41
N ASP A 49 -13.11 -60.09 -5.17
CA ASP A 49 -13.70 -60.89 -6.25
C ASP A 49 -14.81 -60.06 -6.89
N SER A 50 -14.67 -59.78 -8.18
CA SER A 50 -15.66 -59.09 -8.97
C SER A 50 -16.63 -60.13 -9.49
N GLU A 51 -17.72 -60.39 -8.78
CA GLU A 51 -18.85 -61.09 -9.39
C GLU A 51 -19.39 -60.17 -10.48
N GLN A 52 -19.34 -60.66 -11.72
CA GLN A 52 -20.01 -60.03 -12.84
C GLN A 52 -21.51 -60.18 -12.60
N ASP A 53 -22.16 -59.08 -12.21
CA ASP A 53 -23.59 -58.92 -12.41
C ASP A 53 -23.84 -58.91 -13.92
N ASP A 54 -24.05 -60.11 -14.46
CA ASP A 54 -24.82 -60.29 -15.67
C ASP A 54 -26.26 -59.83 -15.40
N LEU A 55 -26.99 -59.50 -16.47
CA LEU A 55 -28.38 -58.99 -16.50
C LEU A 55 -28.53 -57.47 -16.65
N VAL A 56 -28.07 -56.94 -17.78
CA VAL A 56 -28.84 -55.91 -18.50
C VAL A 56 -30.11 -56.57 -19.03
N THR A 57 -31.21 -56.55 -18.25
CA THR A 57 -32.54 -56.64 -18.86
C THR A 57 -32.77 -55.32 -19.59
N ALA A 58 -32.86 -55.38 -20.91
CA ALA A 58 -33.38 -54.29 -21.71
C ALA A 58 -34.84 -54.07 -21.31
N VAL A 59 -35.06 -53.15 -20.36
CA VAL A 59 -36.38 -52.58 -20.14
C VAL A 59 -36.67 -51.75 -21.38
N GLU A 60 -37.61 -52.22 -22.18
CA GLU A 60 -38.25 -51.44 -23.22
C GLU A 60 -38.82 -50.20 -22.52
N ILE A 61 -38.18 -49.05 -22.74
CA ILE A 61 -38.67 -47.76 -22.28
C ILE A 61 -39.90 -47.51 -23.13
N GLU A 62 -41.07 -47.71 -22.53
CA GLU A 62 -42.33 -47.23 -23.06
C GLU A 62 -42.17 -45.74 -23.33
N ASP A 63 -42.22 -45.39 -24.62
CA ASP A 63 -42.16 -44.02 -25.13
C ASP A 63 -43.32 -43.28 -24.47
N THR A 64 -43.01 -42.64 -23.34
CA THR A 64 -43.94 -41.71 -22.72
C THR A 64 -44.00 -40.58 -23.72
N ASP A 65 -45.12 -40.51 -24.45
CA ASP A 65 -45.47 -39.36 -25.28
C ASP A 65 -44.92 -38.12 -24.60
N ASP A 66 -44.01 -37.42 -25.28
CA ASP A 66 -43.51 -36.13 -24.88
C ASP A 66 -44.74 -35.21 -24.75
N GLU A 67 -45.39 -35.24 -23.58
CA GLU A 67 -46.11 -34.10 -23.07
C GLU A 67 -45.10 -32.99 -23.20
N GLU A 68 -45.33 -32.09 -24.17
CA GLU A 68 -44.60 -30.84 -24.31
C GLU A 68 -44.56 -30.27 -22.90
N ARG A 69 -43.41 -30.50 -22.23
CA ARG A 69 -43.04 -29.75 -21.06
C ARG A 69 -43.04 -28.36 -21.63
N ASP A 70 -44.10 -27.62 -21.34
CA ASP A 70 -44.10 -26.17 -21.41
C ASP A 70 -42.83 -25.80 -20.66
N ASP A 71 -41.77 -25.59 -21.42
CA ASP A 71 -40.51 -25.07 -20.93
C ASP A 71 -40.94 -23.70 -20.42
N ALA A 72 -41.30 -23.66 -19.15
CA ALA A 72 -41.44 -22.47 -18.35
C ALA A 72 -40.02 -21.90 -18.17
N GLY A 73 -39.37 -21.65 -19.30
CA GLY A 73 -38.11 -20.98 -19.43
C GLY A 73 -38.31 -19.63 -18.81
N LEU A 74 -37.36 -19.26 -17.95
CA LEU A 74 -37.34 -17.94 -17.34
C LEU A 74 -37.53 -16.89 -18.46
N PRO A 75 -38.50 -15.98 -18.32
CA PRO A 75 -38.72 -14.93 -19.31
C PRO A 75 -37.41 -14.21 -19.63
N GLY A 76 -37.14 -13.91 -20.90
CA GLY A 76 -35.87 -13.28 -21.31
C GLY A 76 -35.52 -11.98 -20.54
N TRP A 77 -36.53 -11.25 -20.06
CA TRP A 77 -36.34 -10.06 -19.22
C TRP A 77 -35.77 -10.38 -17.83
N LEU A 78 -36.09 -11.54 -17.26
CA LEU A 78 -35.53 -12.03 -15.99
C LEU A 78 -34.04 -12.37 -16.15
N LEU A 79 -33.67 -12.99 -17.27
CA LEU A 79 -32.27 -13.25 -17.60
C LEU A 79 -31.48 -11.95 -17.78
N GLY A 80 -32.07 -10.97 -18.50
CA GLY A 80 -31.50 -9.63 -18.66
C GLY A 80 -31.31 -8.90 -17.33
N ALA A 81 -32.33 -8.94 -16.45
CA ALA A 81 -32.27 -8.35 -15.13
C ALA A 81 -31.22 -9.01 -14.23
N LEU A 82 -31.06 -10.33 -14.29
CA LEU A 82 -29.99 -11.03 -13.56
C LEU A 82 -28.61 -10.63 -14.07
N LEU A 83 -28.42 -10.52 -15.38
CA LEU A 83 -27.16 -10.08 -15.97
C LEU A 83 -26.81 -8.65 -15.59
N GLU A 84 -27.80 -7.75 -15.66
CA GLU A 84 -27.64 -6.34 -15.28
C GLU A 84 -27.38 -6.19 -13.77
N LEU A 85 -28.13 -6.91 -12.92
CA LEU A 85 -27.89 -6.93 -11.48
C LEU A 85 -26.50 -7.47 -11.15
N SER A 86 -26.06 -8.53 -11.82
CA SER A 86 -24.71 -9.09 -11.64
C SER A 86 -23.64 -8.08 -12.05
N LEU A 87 -23.84 -7.38 -13.16
CA LEU A 87 -22.93 -6.35 -13.64
C LEU A 87 -22.88 -5.17 -12.65
N VAL A 88 -24.03 -4.71 -12.15
CA VAL A 88 -24.12 -3.65 -11.14
C VAL A 88 -23.45 -4.10 -9.84
N LEU A 89 -23.66 -5.32 -9.38
CA LEU A 89 -23.05 -5.83 -8.15
C LEU A 89 -21.52 -5.82 -8.22
N VAL A 90 -20.94 -6.07 -9.40
CA VAL A 90 -19.50 -6.03 -9.63
C VAL A 90 -19.00 -4.59 -9.87
N LEU A 91 -19.67 -3.82 -10.73
CA LEU A 91 -19.20 -2.49 -11.13
C LEU A 91 -19.53 -1.40 -10.12
N ALA A 92 -20.64 -1.47 -9.40
CA ALA A 92 -21.06 -0.45 -8.43
C ALA A 92 -20.00 -0.18 -7.34
N PRO A 93 -19.45 -1.18 -6.63
CA PRO A 93 -18.42 -0.91 -5.62
C PRO A 93 -17.16 -0.29 -6.25
N MET A 94 -16.77 -0.72 -7.45
CA MET A 94 -15.64 -0.13 -8.19
C MET A 94 -15.91 1.34 -8.55
N LEU A 95 -17.10 1.63 -9.06
CA LEU A 95 -17.53 2.98 -9.45
C LEU A 95 -17.62 3.91 -8.24
N VAL A 96 -18.15 3.42 -7.11
CA VAL A 96 -18.21 4.18 -5.85
C VAL A 96 -16.80 4.55 -5.39
N ILE A 97 -15.86 3.60 -5.37
CA ILE A 97 -14.47 3.87 -4.97
C ILE A 97 -13.81 4.87 -5.93
N ALA A 98 -13.99 4.69 -7.24
CA ALA A 98 -13.47 5.61 -8.26
C ALA A 98 -14.02 7.03 -8.07
N LEU A 99 -15.33 7.17 -7.81
CA LEU A 99 -15.97 8.45 -7.57
C LEU A 99 -15.50 9.09 -6.27
N LEU A 100 -15.26 8.31 -5.21
CA LEU A 100 -14.70 8.80 -3.96
C LEU A 100 -13.26 9.29 -4.13
N LYS A 101 -12.39 8.54 -4.83
CA LYS A 101 -11.03 8.98 -5.19
C LYS A 101 -11.10 10.28 -5.99
N ARG A 102 -11.96 10.33 -7.02
CA ARG A 102 -12.14 11.53 -7.85
C ARG A 102 -12.62 12.72 -7.04
N ARG A 103 -13.66 12.56 -6.20
CA ARG A 103 -14.15 13.62 -5.32
C ARG A 103 -13.08 14.12 -4.35
N ARG A 104 -12.24 13.23 -3.83
CA ARG A 104 -11.13 13.59 -2.95
C ARG A 104 -10.08 14.42 -3.70
N ALA A 105 -9.71 14.02 -4.92
CA ALA A 105 -8.81 14.76 -5.78
C ALA A 105 -9.39 16.15 -6.12
N ASP A 106 -10.66 16.19 -6.51
CA ASP A 106 -11.43 17.40 -6.80
C ASP A 106 -11.49 18.37 -5.61
N ARG A 107 -11.60 17.86 -4.38
CA ARG A 107 -11.55 18.68 -3.16
C ARG A 107 -10.14 19.21 -2.90
N ARG A 108 -9.10 18.40 -3.15
CA ARG A 108 -7.70 18.83 -3.02
C ARG A 108 -7.36 19.92 -4.05
N ARG A 109 -7.83 19.76 -5.29
CA ARG A 109 -7.66 20.76 -6.35
C ARG A 109 -8.33 22.10 -6.03
N ARG A 110 -9.50 22.07 -5.38
CA ARG A 110 -10.24 23.27 -4.95
C ARG A 110 -9.92 23.70 -3.51
N ALA A 111 -8.73 23.35 -2.99
CA ALA A 111 -8.35 23.80 -1.66
C ALA A 111 -8.26 25.34 -1.61
N ALA A 112 -8.69 25.94 -0.50
CA ALA A 112 -8.71 27.39 -0.35
C ALA A 112 -7.30 28.03 -0.37
N GLU A 113 -6.26 27.24 -0.08
CA GLU A 113 -4.86 27.66 -0.14
C GLU A 113 -4.18 26.98 -1.35
N GLY A 114 -3.63 27.76 -2.28
CA GLY A 114 -3.06 27.26 -3.53
C GLY A 114 -1.92 26.27 -3.33
N HIS A 115 -1.07 26.47 -2.32
CA HIS A 115 -0.01 25.51 -1.99
C HIS A 115 -0.55 24.13 -1.57
N ARG A 116 -1.77 24.05 -0.99
CA ARG A 116 -2.42 22.76 -0.68
C ARG A 116 -2.96 22.10 -1.93
N ALA A 117 -3.43 22.89 -2.90
CA ALA A 117 -3.83 22.37 -4.20
C ALA A 117 -2.64 21.77 -4.95
N VAL A 118 -1.50 22.45 -4.96
CA VAL A 118 -0.23 21.96 -5.53
C VAL A 118 0.28 20.70 -4.82
N ALA A 119 0.30 20.68 -3.49
CA ALA A 119 0.65 19.46 -2.75
C ALA A 119 -0.31 18.30 -3.05
N GLY A 120 -1.57 18.61 -3.34
CA GLY A 120 -2.58 17.67 -3.81
C GLY A 120 -2.25 17.06 -5.18
N ALA A 121 -1.74 17.85 -6.12
CA ALA A 121 -1.32 17.40 -7.45
C ALA A 121 -0.21 16.34 -7.34
N TRP A 122 0.82 16.63 -6.53
CA TRP A 122 1.90 15.68 -6.27
C TRP A 122 1.41 14.38 -5.61
N GLY A 123 0.53 14.50 -4.60
CA GLY A 123 -0.03 13.32 -3.95
C GLY A 123 -0.81 12.43 -4.91
N GLU A 124 -1.55 13.04 -5.83
CA GLU A 124 -2.33 12.33 -6.84
C GLU A 124 -1.44 11.70 -7.94
N LEU A 125 -0.36 12.36 -8.35
CA LEU A 125 0.68 11.79 -9.21
C LEU A 125 1.25 10.52 -8.57
N VAL A 126 1.76 10.64 -7.34
CA VAL A 126 2.36 9.53 -6.60
C VAL A 126 1.34 8.41 -6.33
N ASP A 127 0.07 8.72 -6.07
CA ASP A 127 -0.98 7.71 -5.86
C ASP A 127 -1.28 6.86 -7.11
N ARG A 128 -0.91 7.31 -8.34
CA ARG A 128 -1.08 6.55 -9.59
C ARG A 128 0.08 5.62 -9.92
N TYR A 129 1.31 5.97 -9.54
CA TYR A 129 2.49 5.15 -9.86
C TYR A 129 2.49 3.71 -9.27
N PRO A 130 1.86 3.42 -8.11
CA PRO A 130 1.69 2.05 -7.62
C PRO A 130 0.92 1.15 -8.57
N GLU A 131 0.01 1.71 -9.39
CA GLU A 131 -0.74 0.96 -10.40
C GLU A 131 0.21 0.42 -11.49
N LEU A 132 1.39 1.03 -11.65
CA LEU A 132 2.47 0.62 -12.55
C LEU A 132 3.46 -0.37 -11.93
N GLY A 133 3.29 -0.71 -10.65
CA GLY A 133 4.20 -1.60 -9.91
C GLY A 133 5.43 -0.91 -9.33
N ALA A 134 5.46 0.43 -9.31
CA ALA A 134 6.50 1.19 -8.62
C ALA A 134 6.35 1.05 -7.09
N ASP A 135 7.46 0.82 -6.40
CA ASP A 135 7.51 0.90 -4.94
C ASP A 135 7.84 2.34 -4.53
N ILE A 136 7.07 2.89 -3.60
CA ILE A 136 7.26 4.27 -3.14
C ILE A 136 8.05 4.24 -1.84
N PRO A 137 9.29 4.76 -1.81
CA PRO A 137 10.05 4.84 -0.57
C PRO A 137 9.28 5.70 0.43
N GLN A 138 9.00 5.13 1.60
CA GLN A 138 8.30 5.83 2.68
C GLN A 138 9.26 6.78 3.40
N ARG A 139 8.75 7.92 3.89
CA ARG A 139 9.51 8.91 4.70
C ARG A 139 10.70 9.53 3.97
N THR A 140 10.50 9.99 2.75
CA THR A 140 11.53 10.66 1.96
C THR A 140 11.04 11.96 1.32
N THR A 141 11.94 12.74 0.75
CA THR A 141 11.61 14.01 0.07
C THR A 141 10.92 13.77 -1.27
N ARG A 142 10.16 14.75 -1.78
CA ARG A 142 9.45 14.59 -3.07
C ARG A 142 10.42 14.30 -4.22
N VAL A 143 11.60 14.92 -4.20
CA VAL A 143 12.68 14.67 -5.17
C VAL A 143 13.20 13.23 -5.09
N HIS A 144 13.36 12.66 -3.90
CA HIS A 144 13.77 11.26 -3.74
C HIS A 144 12.66 10.30 -4.17
N VAL A 145 11.40 10.63 -3.91
CA VAL A 145 10.26 9.87 -4.45
C VAL A 145 10.29 9.89 -5.99
N ALA A 146 10.52 11.05 -6.62
CA ALA A 146 10.66 11.15 -8.07
C ALA A 146 11.77 10.22 -8.58
N ALA A 147 12.96 10.27 -7.98
CA ALA A 147 14.08 9.40 -8.35
C ALA A 147 13.77 7.89 -8.15
N GLY A 148 13.02 7.54 -7.11
CA GLY A 148 12.57 6.16 -6.87
C GLY A 148 11.56 5.68 -7.92
N LEU A 149 10.61 6.55 -8.30
CA LEU A 149 9.62 6.26 -9.34
C LEU A 149 10.29 6.05 -10.71
N THR A 150 11.29 6.86 -11.04
CA THR A 150 12.05 6.73 -12.31
C THR A 150 12.90 5.46 -12.33
N ALA A 151 13.54 5.10 -11.22
CA ALA A 151 14.31 3.87 -11.12
C ALA A 151 13.41 2.63 -11.30
N GLY A 152 12.17 2.67 -10.79
CA GLY A 152 11.17 1.63 -11.02
C GLY A 152 10.69 1.53 -12.47
N ALA A 153 10.60 2.67 -13.16
CA ALA A 153 10.16 2.76 -14.56
C ALA A 153 11.27 2.40 -15.57
N ALA A 154 12.55 2.58 -15.22
CA ALA A 154 13.71 2.29 -16.07
C ALA A 154 13.88 0.80 -16.45
N GLY A 155 13.11 -0.11 -15.86
CA GLY A 155 13.01 -1.51 -16.29
C GLY A 155 12.14 -1.73 -17.54
N SER A 156 11.99 -0.69 -18.36
CA SER A 156 11.21 -0.65 -19.61
C SER A 156 12.18 -0.35 -20.75
N ASP A 157 12.13 -1.13 -21.84
CA ASP A 157 13.14 -1.13 -22.94
C ASP A 157 13.26 0.19 -23.75
N ASP A 158 12.58 1.26 -23.35
CA ASP A 158 12.51 2.52 -24.08
C ASP A 158 13.28 3.65 -23.33
N GLY A 159 14.60 3.68 -23.52
CA GLY A 159 15.52 4.54 -22.75
C GLY A 159 15.30 6.05 -22.95
N ALA A 160 14.88 6.48 -24.15
CA ALA A 160 14.68 7.90 -24.44
C ALA A 160 13.41 8.46 -23.78
N GLY A 161 12.33 7.68 -23.76
CA GLY A 161 11.10 8.05 -23.04
C GLY A 161 11.29 8.08 -21.52
N ALA A 162 12.15 7.19 -21.00
CA ALA A 162 12.44 7.11 -19.57
C ALA A 162 13.18 8.35 -19.03
N GLU A 163 14.14 8.89 -19.78
CA GLU A 163 14.87 10.11 -19.39
C GLU A 163 13.96 11.34 -19.34
N GLY A 164 13.09 11.51 -20.35
CA GLY A 164 12.12 12.62 -20.38
C GLY A 164 11.10 12.53 -19.23
N ALA A 165 10.59 11.33 -18.94
CA ALA A 165 9.71 11.08 -17.81
C ALA A 165 10.41 11.38 -16.47
N ALA A 166 11.70 11.07 -16.37
CA ALA A 166 12.49 11.33 -15.17
C ALA A 166 12.72 12.82 -14.90
N GLN A 167 13.04 13.58 -15.96
CA GLN A 167 13.18 15.03 -15.87
C GLN A 167 11.85 15.69 -15.50
N SER A 168 10.74 15.24 -16.12
CA SER A 168 9.40 15.74 -15.80
C SER A 168 9.02 15.49 -14.34
N LEU A 169 9.20 14.27 -13.84
CA LEU A 169 8.93 13.91 -12.44
C LEU A 169 9.76 14.75 -11.46
N HIS A 170 11.04 14.94 -11.76
CA HIS A 170 11.93 15.76 -10.95
C HIS A 170 11.49 17.23 -10.95
N ALA A 171 11.16 17.78 -12.11
CA ALA A 171 10.69 19.16 -12.24
C ALA A 171 9.39 19.40 -11.45
N ILE A 172 8.42 18.49 -11.56
CA ILE A 172 7.16 18.57 -10.79
C ILE A 172 7.44 18.52 -9.28
N ALA A 173 8.36 17.65 -8.84
CA ALA A 173 8.73 17.54 -7.42
C ALA A 173 9.34 18.85 -6.88
N VAL A 174 10.30 19.43 -7.61
CA VAL A 174 10.96 20.69 -7.23
C VAL A 174 9.97 21.85 -7.22
N ARG A 175 9.14 21.99 -8.27
CA ARG A 175 8.10 23.04 -8.34
C ARG A 175 7.07 22.90 -7.22
N THR A 176 6.70 21.67 -6.87
CA THR A 176 5.80 21.41 -5.74
C THR A 176 6.43 21.82 -4.41
N ASP A 177 7.70 21.45 -4.17
CA ASP A 177 8.41 21.82 -2.95
C ASP A 177 8.53 23.35 -2.85
N GLU A 178 8.91 24.02 -3.94
CA GLU A 178 8.99 25.48 -3.99
C GLU A 178 7.62 26.13 -3.72
N ALA A 179 6.54 25.68 -4.37
CA ALA A 179 5.21 26.23 -4.13
C ALA A 179 4.71 26.00 -2.68
N VAL A 180 5.16 24.93 -2.01
CA VAL A 180 4.78 24.62 -0.63
C VAL A 180 5.62 25.38 0.40
N PHE A 181 6.91 25.59 0.13
CA PHE A 181 7.85 26.15 1.11
C PHE A 181 8.24 27.62 0.86
N SER A 182 7.98 28.18 -0.32
CA SER A 182 8.35 29.56 -0.66
C SER A 182 7.57 30.63 0.09
N GLY A 183 6.41 30.28 0.69
CA GLY A 183 5.52 31.23 1.35
C GLY A 183 4.84 32.22 0.39
N ARG A 184 4.99 32.04 -0.93
CA ARG A 184 4.25 32.82 -1.93
C ARG A 184 2.78 32.40 -1.95
N ASP A 185 1.91 33.35 -2.26
CA ASP A 185 0.55 33.01 -2.64
C ASP A 185 0.59 32.36 -4.03
N ILE A 186 -0.10 31.23 -4.15
CA ILE A 186 -0.16 30.44 -5.39
C ILE A 186 -1.55 30.63 -5.95
N ASP A 187 -1.62 31.21 -7.15
CA ASP A 187 -2.90 31.42 -7.81
C ASP A 187 -3.51 30.10 -8.32
N ALA A 188 -4.81 30.15 -8.62
CA ALA A 188 -5.54 28.97 -9.07
C ALA A 188 -5.06 28.44 -10.44
N GLY A 189 -4.55 29.31 -11.31
CA GLY A 189 -4.00 28.95 -12.62
C GLY A 189 -2.68 28.20 -12.50
N GLU A 190 -1.74 28.69 -11.70
CA GLU A 190 -0.46 28.00 -11.42
C GLU A 190 -0.72 26.61 -10.82
N ALA A 191 -1.68 26.51 -9.90
CA ALA A 191 -2.09 25.22 -9.35
C ALA A 191 -2.72 24.29 -10.40
N ASP A 192 -3.60 24.81 -11.27
CA ASP A 192 -4.25 24.05 -12.32
C ASP A 192 -3.27 23.53 -13.39
N ASP A 193 -2.28 24.35 -13.77
CA ASP A 193 -1.22 23.98 -14.71
C ASP A 193 -0.37 22.83 -14.15
N LEU A 194 0.00 22.91 -12.87
CA LEU A 194 0.78 21.86 -12.22
C LEU A 194 -0.05 20.57 -12.06
N TRP A 195 -1.36 20.69 -11.81
CA TRP A 195 -2.29 19.56 -11.83
C TRP A 195 -2.35 18.90 -13.21
N ALA A 196 -2.43 19.69 -14.28
CA ALA A 196 -2.45 19.18 -15.65
C ALA A 196 -1.13 18.47 -16.00
N GLU A 197 0.02 19.07 -15.65
CA GLU A 197 1.35 18.50 -15.86
C GLU A 197 1.52 17.17 -15.10
N ALA A 198 1.09 17.12 -13.83
CA ALA A 198 1.10 15.89 -13.03
C ALA A 198 0.21 14.79 -13.64
N LEU A 199 -1.00 15.12 -14.09
CA LEU A 199 -1.89 14.14 -14.72
C LEU A 199 -1.35 13.66 -16.08
N ALA A 200 -0.74 14.55 -16.86
CA ALA A 200 -0.11 14.21 -18.13
C ALA A 200 1.10 13.29 -17.93
N ALA A 201 1.95 13.56 -16.93
CA ALA A 201 3.08 12.70 -16.58
C ALA A 201 2.61 11.30 -16.15
N ALA A 202 1.56 11.21 -15.34
CA ALA A 202 0.97 9.92 -14.96
C ALA A 202 0.36 9.17 -16.17
N ALA A 203 -0.31 9.87 -17.07
CA ALA A 203 -0.89 9.28 -18.28
C ALA A 203 0.21 8.75 -19.23
N ALA A 204 1.26 9.53 -19.46
CA ALA A 204 2.41 9.12 -20.26
C ALA A 204 3.12 7.89 -19.64
N ALA A 205 3.21 7.83 -18.31
CA ALA A 205 3.73 6.67 -17.60
C ALA A 205 2.82 5.43 -17.76
N HIS A 206 1.49 5.61 -17.78
CA HIS A 206 0.53 4.54 -18.06
C HIS A 206 0.60 4.04 -19.51
N GLU A 207 0.78 4.93 -20.47
CA GLU A 207 0.87 4.58 -21.90
C GLU A 207 2.17 3.85 -22.23
N SER A 208 3.30 4.28 -21.63
CA SER A 208 4.60 3.62 -21.80
C SER A 208 4.70 2.26 -21.07
N ALA A 209 3.92 2.07 -20.00
CA ALA A 209 3.82 0.80 -19.28
C ALA A 209 2.98 -0.23 -20.05
N SER A 210 3.53 -0.80 -21.12
CA SER A 210 2.84 -1.84 -21.90
C SER A 210 2.83 -3.21 -21.21
N ARG A 211 1.99 -4.11 -21.73
CA ARG A 211 1.44 -5.39 -21.21
C ARG A 211 2.28 -6.23 -20.23
N SER A 212 3.61 -6.18 -20.27
CA SER A 212 4.54 -6.91 -19.39
C SER A 212 4.62 -6.34 -17.96
N ALA A 213 4.39 -5.03 -17.76
CA ALA A 213 4.30 -4.42 -16.43
C ALA A 213 3.05 -4.89 -15.66
N ARG A 214 1.90 -5.04 -16.37
CA ARG A 214 0.65 -5.61 -15.83
C ARG A 214 0.80 -7.08 -15.42
N LEU A 215 1.72 -7.82 -16.03
CA LEU A 215 2.00 -9.21 -15.66
C LEU A 215 2.92 -9.29 -14.44
N ARG A 216 3.90 -8.40 -14.31
CA ARG A 216 4.83 -8.33 -13.17
C ARG A 216 4.18 -7.76 -11.90
N SER A 217 3.24 -6.81 -12.02
CA SER A 217 2.55 -6.24 -10.85
C SER A 217 1.67 -7.26 -10.11
N ARG A 218 1.15 -8.26 -10.82
CA ARG A 218 0.35 -9.37 -10.24
C ARG A 218 1.13 -10.26 -9.27
N PHE A 219 2.46 -10.29 -9.37
CA PHE A 219 3.31 -11.09 -8.48
C PHE A 219 3.87 -10.31 -7.29
N ARG A 220 3.61 -8.99 -7.19
CA ARG A 220 4.08 -8.16 -6.08
C ARG A 220 2.98 -7.99 -5.02
N LEU A 221 2.84 -8.99 -4.15
CA LEU A 221 1.95 -9.02 -2.96
C LEU A 221 2.31 -7.98 -1.86
N GLY A 222 3.09 -6.95 -2.16
CA GLY A 222 3.51 -5.93 -1.20
C GLY A 222 2.38 -4.99 -0.77
N SER A 223 1.52 -4.60 -1.72
CA SER A 223 0.44 -3.62 -1.46
C SER A 223 -0.67 -4.17 -0.56
N VAL A 224 -1.00 -5.45 -0.69
CA VAL A 224 -2.00 -6.15 0.16
C VAL A 224 -1.52 -6.24 1.61
N ARG A 225 -0.23 -6.52 1.83
CA ARG A 225 0.35 -6.55 3.19
C ARG A 225 0.42 -5.16 3.83
N ALA A 226 0.70 -4.12 3.06
CA ALA A 226 0.71 -2.74 3.55
C ALA A 226 -0.71 -2.23 3.90
N ALA A 227 -1.72 -2.57 3.10
CA ALA A 227 -3.11 -2.26 3.39
C ALA A 227 -3.62 -3.01 4.64
N GLY A 228 -3.30 -4.30 4.75
CA GLY A 228 -3.63 -5.11 5.94
C GLY A 228 -3.02 -4.54 7.22
N ARG A 229 -1.74 -4.15 7.20
CA ARG A 229 -1.08 -3.49 8.35
C ARG A 229 -1.74 -2.18 8.77
N ARG A 230 -2.23 -1.38 7.83
CA ARG A 230 -2.90 -0.10 8.14
C ARG A 230 -4.27 -0.32 8.79
N LEU A 231 -5.00 -1.36 8.39
CA LEU A 231 -6.26 -1.73 9.02
C LEU A 231 -6.04 -2.29 10.43
N VAL A 232 -5.01 -3.12 10.62
CA VAL A 232 -4.63 -3.65 11.93
C VAL A 232 -4.19 -2.53 12.87
N ALA A 233 -3.30 -1.62 12.44
CA ALA A 233 -2.87 -0.49 13.27
C ALA A 233 -4.02 0.47 13.63
N ARG A 234 -5.02 0.61 12.74
CA ARG A 234 -6.23 1.41 13.01
C ARG A 234 -7.18 0.70 13.97
N ALA A 235 -7.26 -0.63 13.93
CA ALA A 235 -8.02 -1.41 14.89
C ALA A 235 -7.37 -1.42 16.28
N GLU A 236 -6.03 -1.46 16.34
CA GLU A 236 -5.27 -1.34 17.59
C GLU A 236 -5.44 0.03 18.25
N THR A 237 -5.45 1.12 17.46
CA THR A 237 -5.70 2.48 17.97
C THR A 237 -7.16 2.76 18.30
N ALA A 238 -8.11 2.04 17.70
CA ALA A 238 -9.53 2.13 18.03
C ALA A 238 -9.95 1.21 19.20
N SER A 239 -9.04 0.38 19.71
CA SER A 239 -9.33 -0.53 20.81
C SER A 239 -9.41 0.26 22.13
N PRO A 240 -10.55 0.22 22.87
CA PRO A 240 -10.79 1.04 24.06
C PRO A 240 -9.92 0.65 25.28
N LEU A 241 -9.00 -0.30 25.12
CA LEU A 241 -8.12 -0.80 26.18
C LEU A 241 -6.77 -0.07 26.26
N HIS A 242 -6.37 0.70 25.23
CA HIS A 242 -5.14 1.50 25.29
C HIS A 242 -5.41 2.90 25.88
N ARG A 243 -5.64 2.95 27.19
CA ARG A 243 -5.45 4.20 27.94
C ARG A 243 -3.93 4.41 28.04
N PRO A 244 -3.35 5.49 27.49
CA PRO A 244 -1.92 5.76 27.69
C PRO A 244 -1.63 5.81 29.20
N PRO A 245 -0.49 5.26 29.68
CA PRO A 245 -0.15 5.38 31.08
C PRO A 245 -0.12 6.85 31.45
N ALA A 246 -0.78 7.22 32.55
CA ALA A 246 -0.79 8.58 33.06
C ALA A 246 0.66 9.07 33.17
N SER A 247 0.97 10.22 32.57
CA SER A 247 2.28 10.84 32.71
C SER A 247 2.60 10.99 34.20
N PRO A 248 3.79 10.59 34.67
CA PRO A 248 4.17 10.83 36.06
C PRO A 248 4.11 12.34 36.34
N PRO A 249 3.69 12.76 37.55
CA PRO A 249 3.60 14.17 37.89
C PRO A 249 4.96 14.84 37.71
N ILE A 250 4.98 15.91 36.92
CA ILE A 250 6.16 16.76 36.75
C ILE A 250 6.47 17.39 38.12
N PRO A 251 7.68 17.22 38.70
CA PRO A 251 8.02 17.87 39.94
C PRO A 251 8.01 19.40 39.75
N PRO A 252 7.56 20.18 40.73
CA PRO A 252 7.57 21.63 40.63
C PRO A 252 9.00 22.12 40.44
N ILE A 253 9.21 22.94 39.41
CA ILE A 253 10.44 23.68 39.19
C ILE A 253 10.66 24.55 40.43
N ALA A 254 11.71 24.26 41.20
CA ALA A 254 12.12 25.12 42.29
C ALA A 254 12.58 26.45 41.71
N THR A 255 11.71 27.47 41.79
CA THR A 255 12.08 28.85 41.46
C THR A 255 13.04 29.34 42.54
N THR A 256 14.33 29.29 42.26
CA THR A 256 15.33 29.95 43.10
C THR A 256 15.09 31.47 43.03
N PRO A 257 14.87 32.18 44.14
CA PRO A 257 14.72 33.62 44.10
C PRO A 257 16.05 34.26 43.67
N SER A 258 15.95 35.09 42.63
CA SER A 258 17.00 35.96 42.12
C SER A 258 17.45 36.92 43.21
N ALA A 259 18.61 36.65 43.82
CA ALA A 259 19.30 37.60 44.69
C ALA A 259 20.07 38.60 43.82
N MET A 260 19.37 39.65 43.38
CA MET A 260 19.98 40.87 42.85
C MET A 260 20.34 41.77 44.04
N GLY A 261 21.60 41.72 44.48
CA GLY A 261 22.21 42.71 45.37
C GLY A 261 23.05 43.70 44.55
N PRO A 262 22.95 45.01 44.79
CA PRO A 262 23.60 46.03 43.97
C PRO A 262 25.12 46.10 44.24
N ARG A 263 25.87 46.40 43.18
CA ARG A 263 27.25 46.88 43.25
C ARG A 263 27.23 48.31 43.82
N GLU A 264 27.98 48.54 44.88
CA GLU A 264 28.52 49.85 45.23
C GLU A 264 30.03 49.70 45.47
N ASP A 265 30.77 50.55 44.76
CA ASP A 265 32.12 51.11 44.90
C ASP A 265 33.35 50.22 45.17
#